data_AF-A0AAQ4FEB8-F1
#
_entry.id   AF-A0AAQ4FEB8-F1
#
_cell.length_a   1.000
_cell.length_b   1.000
_cell.length_c   1.000
_cell.angle_alpha   90.00
_cell.angle_beta   90.00
_cell.angle_gamma   90.00
#
_symmetry.space_group_name_H-M   'P 1'
#
loop_
_entity.id
_entity.type
_entity.pdbx_description
1 polymer ?
#
loop_
_entity_poly.entity_id
_entity_poly.type
_entity_poly.pdbx_seq_one_letter_code
_entity_poly.pdbx_strand_id
1 'polypeptide(L)'
;MLGVAHGAGNATAPEKLVWPRIYLFGDSLTQYSFSPDGYWGSIVADAFSRKCDVVVRGYGGYNTRMCKHVLRRVLAPRDAEHVAAFVIMLGSNDGLEPEHRGRTHVPLLEYEANLEGMVDYLKSCGVPEKKVIIATPPPVDEGRWAHLHGPSGRPTVVVKSIEKYAQACVKLGERRGIAVVDSFRGLQQNGNWKKRLLSDGVHFSRAGSEKFAELLLPTLKKVVGNVPRIFKDYRDLDRSNVGKSINEWKPSR
;
A
#
# COMPACT_ATOMS: atom_id res chain seq x y z
N MET A 1 9.61 -15.90 -7.42
CA MET A 1 10.86 -16.65 -7.68
C MET A 1 11.92 -15.62 -7.98
N LEU A 2 13.15 -15.82 -7.52
CA LEU A 2 14.28 -14.98 -7.95
C LEU A 2 14.73 -15.48 -9.33
N GLY A 3 14.72 -14.60 -10.35
CA GLY A 3 15.22 -14.89 -11.70
C GLY A 3 16.73 -14.67 -11.82
N VAL A 4 17.38 -15.40 -12.75
CA VAL A 4 18.83 -15.42 -12.99
C VAL A 4 19.11 -15.03 -14.45
N ALA A 5 20.11 -14.19 -14.72
CA ALA A 5 20.56 -13.85 -16.09
C ALA A 5 22.01 -14.30 -16.33
N HIS A 6 22.29 -15.00 -17.44
CA HIS A 6 23.61 -15.58 -17.74
C HIS A 6 24.41 -14.75 -18.75
N GLY A 7 25.70 -14.55 -18.46
CA GLY A 7 26.73 -14.06 -19.39
C GLY A 7 28.10 -14.62 -19.01
N ALA A 8 28.92 -15.00 -20.00
CA ALA A 8 30.16 -15.78 -19.82
C ALA A 8 31.41 -14.93 -19.54
N GLY A 9 32.29 -15.43 -18.65
CA GLY A 9 33.75 -15.36 -18.78
C GLY A 9 34.50 -14.08 -18.39
N ASN A 10 34.60 -13.78 -17.09
CA ASN A 10 35.67 -13.01 -16.42
C ASN A 10 35.26 -12.91 -14.96
N ALA A 11 36.07 -13.42 -13.99
CA ALA A 11 35.75 -13.55 -12.55
C ALA A 11 34.47 -12.80 -12.16
N THR A 12 33.33 -13.45 -12.42
CA THR A 12 32.08 -12.73 -12.64
C THR A 12 31.67 -12.12 -11.32
N ALA A 13 31.56 -10.79 -11.30
CA ALA A 13 31.03 -10.08 -10.14
C ALA A 13 29.77 -10.82 -9.64
N PRO A 14 29.63 -11.00 -8.31
CA PRO A 14 28.51 -11.75 -7.75
C PRO A 14 27.18 -11.20 -8.30
N GLU A 15 26.25 -12.11 -8.61
CA GLU A 15 24.97 -11.75 -9.21
C GLU A 15 24.19 -10.80 -8.29
N LYS A 16 23.62 -9.75 -8.87
CA LYS A 16 22.83 -8.76 -8.13
C LYS A 16 21.56 -9.42 -7.60
N LEU A 17 21.41 -9.45 -6.27
CA LEU A 17 20.15 -9.85 -5.64
C LEU A 17 19.05 -8.83 -5.91
N VAL A 18 17.86 -9.31 -6.28
CA VAL A 18 16.66 -8.48 -6.39
C VAL A 18 15.74 -8.77 -5.21
N TRP A 19 15.48 -7.75 -4.41
CA TRP A 19 14.58 -7.85 -3.27
C TRP A 19 13.13 -8.07 -3.72
N PRO A 20 12.37 -8.96 -3.06
CA PRO A 20 10.91 -8.92 -3.14
C PRO A 20 10.40 -7.54 -2.71
N ARG A 21 9.35 -7.05 -3.35
CA ARG A 21 8.84 -5.68 -3.18
C ARG A 21 7.42 -5.67 -2.65
N ILE A 22 7.18 -4.87 -1.63
CA ILE A 22 5.84 -4.51 -1.16
C ILE A 22 5.52 -3.14 -1.74
N TYR A 23 4.54 -3.07 -2.65
CA TYR A 23 4.07 -1.81 -3.20
C TYR A 23 2.97 -1.23 -2.33
N LEU A 24 3.10 0.05 -1.99
CA LEU A 24 2.08 0.85 -1.32
C LEU A 24 1.55 1.85 -2.34
N PHE A 25 0.35 1.65 -2.86
CA PHE A 25 -0.23 2.43 -3.94
C PHE A 25 -1.51 3.14 -3.49
N GLY A 26 -1.65 4.43 -3.78
CA GLY A 26 -2.82 5.18 -3.31
C GLY A 26 -2.74 6.69 -3.48
N ASP A 27 -3.47 7.40 -2.63
CA ASP A 27 -3.57 8.85 -2.62
C ASP A 27 -2.58 9.51 -1.62
N SER A 28 -2.95 10.65 -1.02
CA SER A 28 -2.15 11.36 -0.02
C SER A 28 -1.89 10.52 1.24
N LEU A 29 -2.83 9.67 1.66
CA LEU A 29 -2.64 8.78 2.81
C LEU A 29 -1.48 7.81 2.56
N THR A 30 -1.27 7.40 1.31
CA THR A 30 -0.13 6.61 0.89
C THR A 30 1.12 7.46 0.64
N GLN A 31 0.97 8.65 0.04
CA GLN A 31 2.10 9.55 -0.22
C GLN A 31 2.84 9.91 1.07
N TYR A 32 2.09 10.16 2.14
CA TYR A 32 2.65 10.54 3.44
C TYR A 32 3.01 9.34 4.32
N SER A 33 2.90 8.10 3.84
CA SER A 33 3.16 6.90 4.65
C SER A 33 4.54 6.84 5.32
N PHE A 34 5.53 7.55 4.79
CA PHE A 34 6.90 7.64 5.33
C PHE A 34 7.18 8.97 6.02
N SER A 35 6.22 9.90 6.05
CA SER A 35 6.37 11.16 6.78
C SER A 35 6.35 10.90 8.30
N PRO A 36 6.87 11.83 9.13
CA PRO A 36 6.89 11.65 10.58
C PRO A 36 5.53 11.33 11.21
N ASP A 37 4.45 11.90 10.66
CA ASP A 37 3.07 11.68 11.13
C ASP A 37 2.37 10.56 10.36
N GLY A 38 2.66 10.39 9.08
CA GLY A 38 2.02 9.36 8.28
C GLY A 38 2.60 7.96 8.50
N TYR A 39 3.86 7.82 8.94
CA TYR A 39 4.61 6.72 9.61
C TYR A 39 4.29 5.21 9.34
N TRP A 40 3.10 4.82 8.91
CA TRP A 40 2.66 3.45 8.71
C TRP A 40 3.50 2.70 7.67
N GLY A 41 3.99 3.39 6.65
CA GLY A 41 4.89 2.81 5.65
C GLY A 41 6.27 2.52 6.24
N SER A 42 6.76 3.36 7.16
CA SER A 42 7.99 3.10 7.92
C SER A 42 7.84 1.88 8.84
N ILE A 43 6.68 1.71 9.48
CA ILE A 43 6.37 0.51 10.28
C ILE A 43 6.38 -0.76 9.39
N VAL A 44 5.82 -0.67 8.19
CA VAL A 44 5.89 -1.79 7.22
C VAL A 44 7.34 -2.06 6.83
N ALA A 45 8.14 -1.03 6.52
CA ALA A 45 9.55 -1.20 6.16
C ALA A 45 10.37 -1.87 7.27
N ASP A 46 10.15 -1.48 8.53
CA ASP A 46 10.78 -2.10 9.69
C ASP A 46 10.39 -3.58 9.84
N ALA A 47 9.09 -3.89 9.75
CA ALA A 47 8.56 -5.25 9.87
C ALA A 47 9.10 -6.23 8.81
N PHE A 48 9.49 -5.71 7.64
CA PHE A 48 10.09 -6.47 6.54
C PHE A 48 11.56 -6.11 6.30
N SER A 49 12.23 -5.56 7.32
CA SER A 49 13.65 -5.24 7.27
C SER A 49 14.49 -6.47 6.95
N ARG A 50 15.40 -6.30 6.01
CA ARG A 50 16.18 -7.39 5.40
C ARG A 50 15.32 -8.53 4.82
N LYS A 51 14.06 -8.28 4.42
CA LYS A 51 13.22 -9.25 3.71
C LYS A 51 12.62 -8.70 2.41
N CYS A 52 12.13 -7.47 2.42
CA CYS A 52 11.51 -6.85 1.25
C CYS A 52 11.88 -5.36 1.15
N ASP A 53 11.94 -4.86 -0.08
CA ASP A 53 11.87 -3.42 -0.32
C ASP A 53 10.43 -2.96 -0.16
N VAL A 54 10.22 -1.78 0.43
CA VAL A 54 8.90 -1.13 0.48
C VAL A 54 8.90 0.05 -0.48
N VAL A 55 8.03 -0.01 -1.49
CA VAL A 55 7.99 0.94 -2.60
C VAL A 55 6.70 1.75 -2.53
N VAL A 56 6.81 3.03 -2.17
CA VAL A 56 5.67 3.95 -2.07
C VAL A 56 5.37 4.59 -3.42
N ARG A 57 4.08 4.57 -3.80
CA ARG A 57 3.50 5.19 -5.00
C ARG A 57 2.16 5.83 -4.62
N GLY A 58 2.24 6.84 -3.76
CA GLY A 58 1.09 7.64 -3.32
C GLY A 58 1.06 9.00 -4.01
N TYR A 59 -0.14 9.47 -4.35
CA TYR A 59 -0.33 10.70 -5.12
C TYR A 59 -1.45 11.56 -4.49
N GLY A 60 -1.07 12.63 -3.81
CA GLY A 60 -1.99 13.51 -3.11
C GLY A 60 -3.05 14.12 -4.01
N GLY A 61 -4.32 14.02 -3.60
CA GLY A 61 -5.48 14.49 -4.36
C GLY A 61 -5.92 13.58 -5.52
N TYR A 62 -5.23 12.46 -5.77
CA TYR A 62 -5.63 11.53 -6.83
C TYR A 62 -6.78 10.63 -6.38
N ASN A 63 -7.63 10.26 -7.33
CA ASN A 63 -8.74 9.32 -7.18
C ASN A 63 -8.55 8.10 -8.09
N THR A 64 -9.48 7.16 -8.06
CA THR A 64 -9.39 5.94 -8.89
C THR A 64 -9.40 6.22 -10.40
N ARG A 65 -10.11 7.27 -10.85
CA ARG A 65 -10.16 7.67 -12.26
C ARG A 65 -8.78 8.04 -12.78
N MET A 66 -7.95 8.68 -11.96
CA MET A 66 -6.57 9.03 -12.29
C MET A 66 -5.62 7.85 -12.06
N CYS A 67 -5.73 7.20 -10.90
CA CYS A 67 -4.80 6.15 -10.47
C CYS A 67 -4.82 4.92 -11.38
N LYS A 68 -5.93 4.57 -12.03
CA LYS A 68 -5.93 3.47 -13.02
C LYS A 68 -4.96 3.70 -14.18
N HIS A 69 -4.73 4.96 -14.57
CA HIS A 69 -3.75 5.31 -15.60
C HIS A 69 -2.34 5.37 -15.04
N VAL A 70 -2.18 5.89 -13.82
CA VAL A 70 -0.88 5.92 -13.13
C VAL A 70 -0.35 4.51 -12.90
N LEU A 71 -1.21 3.57 -12.49
CA LEU A 71 -0.84 2.19 -12.24
C LEU A 71 -0.14 1.55 -13.45
N ARG A 72 -0.62 1.84 -14.66
CA ARG A 72 -0.05 1.36 -15.94
C ARG A 72 1.34 1.90 -16.25
N ARG A 73 1.76 2.95 -15.53
CA ARG A 73 3.09 3.57 -15.62
C ARG A 73 4.00 3.15 -14.46
N VAL A 74 3.43 2.63 -13.38
CA VAL A 74 4.13 2.23 -12.16
C VAL A 74 4.60 0.78 -12.20
N LEU A 75 3.80 -0.12 -12.75
CA LEU A 75 4.08 -1.54 -12.78
C LEU A 75 3.97 -2.08 -14.20
N ALA A 76 5.01 -2.75 -14.68
CA ALA A 76 5.00 -3.48 -15.95
C ALA A 76 5.13 -4.99 -15.69
N PRO A 77 4.87 -5.87 -16.70
CA PRO A 77 4.96 -7.31 -16.51
C PRO A 77 6.30 -7.82 -15.94
N ARG A 78 7.42 -7.20 -16.34
CA ARG A 78 8.76 -7.49 -15.82
C ARG A 78 8.91 -7.24 -14.31
N ASP A 79 8.07 -6.39 -13.72
CA ASP A 79 8.16 -6.06 -12.30
C ASP A 79 7.41 -7.08 -11.42
N ALA A 80 6.46 -7.83 -12.03
CA ALA A 80 5.53 -8.69 -11.31
C ALA A 80 6.20 -9.87 -10.61
N GLU A 81 7.31 -10.39 -11.16
CA GLU A 81 8.04 -11.52 -10.58
C GLU A 81 8.58 -11.23 -9.17
N HIS A 82 8.85 -9.95 -8.87
CA HIS A 82 9.39 -9.49 -7.59
C HIS A 82 8.32 -8.92 -6.66
N VAL A 83 7.05 -8.82 -7.07
CA VAL A 83 5.98 -8.34 -6.18
C VAL A 83 5.74 -9.36 -5.08
N ALA A 84 6.00 -9.00 -3.82
CA ALA A 84 5.64 -9.78 -2.64
C ALA A 84 4.21 -9.48 -2.18
N ALA A 85 3.83 -8.21 -2.23
CA ALA A 85 2.47 -7.74 -2.00
C ALA A 85 2.22 -6.40 -2.73
N PHE A 86 0.97 -6.13 -3.07
CA PHE A 86 0.53 -4.87 -3.68
C PHE A 86 -0.68 -4.34 -2.92
N VAL A 87 -0.49 -3.28 -2.13
CA VAL A 87 -1.53 -2.65 -1.32
C VAL A 87 -2.12 -1.47 -2.08
N ILE A 88 -3.44 -1.50 -2.31
CA ILE A 88 -4.20 -0.37 -2.89
C ILE A 88 -5.00 0.28 -1.77
N MET A 89 -4.83 1.59 -1.58
CA MET A 89 -5.63 2.40 -0.66
C MET A 89 -6.10 3.67 -1.39
N LEU A 90 -7.35 3.64 -1.85
CA LEU A 90 -8.03 4.71 -2.59
C LEU A 90 -9.49 4.78 -2.11
N GLY A 91 -10.22 5.84 -2.50
CA GLY A 91 -11.62 6.04 -2.13
C GLY A 91 -11.86 7.28 -1.27
N SER A 92 -10.84 7.80 -0.59
CA SER A 92 -10.96 8.99 0.26
C SER A 92 -11.32 10.23 -0.57
N ASN A 93 -10.70 10.38 -1.74
CA ASN A 93 -10.99 11.46 -2.69
C ASN A 93 -12.22 11.18 -3.55
N ASP A 94 -12.41 9.93 -3.96
CA ASP A 94 -13.54 9.49 -4.78
C ASP A 94 -14.87 9.74 -4.09
N GLY A 95 -14.96 9.48 -2.79
CA GLY A 95 -16.16 9.65 -1.98
C GLY A 95 -16.39 11.04 -1.41
N LEU A 96 -15.61 12.04 -1.80
CA LEU A 96 -15.93 13.44 -1.52
C LEU A 96 -17.22 13.85 -2.21
N GLU A 97 -17.94 14.82 -1.66
CA GLU A 97 -19.16 15.30 -2.31
C GLU A 97 -18.82 15.97 -3.66
N PRO A 98 -19.70 15.87 -4.67
CA PRO A 98 -19.50 16.54 -5.95
C PRO A 98 -19.28 18.05 -5.76
N GLU A 99 -18.10 18.52 -6.13
CA GLU A 99 -17.80 19.95 -6.15
C GLU A 99 -18.40 20.63 -7.38
N HIS A 100 -18.66 21.94 -7.31
CA HIS A 100 -18.97 22.75 -8.49
C HIS A 100 -17.87 22.72 -9.57
N ARG A 101 -16.64 22.31 -9.23
CA ARG A 101 -15.50 22.22 -10.17
C ARG A 101 -15.02 20.79 -10.47
N GLY A 102 -15.70 19.76 -9.94
CA GLY A 102 -15.59 18.36 -10.38
C GLY A 102 -14.20 17.70 -10.37
N ARG A 103 -13.31 18.02 -9.43
CA ARG A 103 -11.90 17.56 -9.54
C ARG A 103 -11.61 16.22 -8.87
N THR A 104 -12.21 15.92 -7.72
CA THR A 104 -11.84 14.71 -6.95
C THR A 104 -12.92 13.63 -6.88
N HIS A 105 -14.20 13.99 -6.93
CA HIS A 105 -15.31 13.02 -6.86
C HIS A 105 -15.32 12.03 -8.05
N VAL A 106 -15.58 10.77 -7.74
CA VAL A 106 -15.79 9.69 -8.72
C VAL A 106 -17.06 8.94 -8.35
N PRO A 107 -18.10 8.90 -9.20
CA PRO A 107 -19.34 8.18 -8.89
C PRO A 107 -19.08 6.72 -8.49
N LEU A 108 -19.85 6.20 -7.53
CA LEU A 108 -19.60 4.89 -6.92
C LEU A 108 -19.47 3.74 -7.95
N LEU A 109 -20.33 3.72 -8.98
CA LEU A 109 -20.25 2.70 -10.04
C LEU A 109 -18.94 2.80 -10.84
N GLU A 110 -18.45 4.01 -11.09
CA GLU A 110 -17.17 4.21 -11.77
C GLU A 110 -16.00 3.83 -10.85
N TYR A 111 -16.09 4.15 -9.55
CA TYR A 111 -15.10 3.74 -8.55
C TYR A 111 -14.95 2.22 -8.47
N GLU A 112 -16.07 1.49 -8.41
CA GLU A 112 -16.10 0.03 -8.41
C GLU A 112 -15.43 -0.54 -9.68
N ALA A 113 -15.82 -0.04 -10.85
CA ALA A 113 -15.24 -0.45 -12.13
C ALA A 113 -13.74 -0.10 -12.23
N ASN A 114 -13.32 1.05 -11.71
CA ASN A 114 -11.92 1.46 -11.71
C ASN A 114 -11.07 0.56 -10.80
N LEU A 115 -11.56 0.22 -9.60
CA LEU A 115 -10.87 -0.71 -8.70
C LEU A 115 -10.74 -2.10 -9.31
N GLU A 116 -11.82 -2.63 -9.88
CA GLU A 116 -11.81 -3.93 -10.56
C GLU A 116 -10.81 -3.93 -11.73
N GLY A 117 -10.84 -2.89 -12.57
CA GLY A 117 -9.88 -2.73 -13.67
C GLY A 117 -8.42 -2.60 -13.22
N MET A 118 -8.15 -2.01 -12.05
CA MET A 118 -6.81 -1.97 -11.47
C MET A 118 -6.33 -3.36 -11.03
N VAL A 119 -7.21 -4.16 -10.41
CA VAL A 119 -6.90 -5.56 -10.06
C VAL A 119 -6.66 -6.39 -11.32
N ASP A 120 -7.49 -6.25 -12.35
CA ASP A 120 -7.34 -6.96 -13.62
C ASP A 120 -6.03 -6.58 -14.32
N TYR A 121 -5.65 -5.30 -14.26
CA TYR A 121 -4.37 -4.86 -14.78
C TYR A 121 -3.18 -5.50 -14.05
N LEU A 122 -3.19 -5.54 -12.71
CA LEU A 122 -2.16 -6.22 -11.92
C LEU A 122 -2.05 -7.70 -12.30
N LYS A 123 -3.20 -8.37 -12.43
CA LYS A 123 -3.27 -9.76 -12.89
C LYS A 123 -2.69 -9.93 -14.28
N SER A 124 -3.01 -9.04 -15.22
CA SER A 124 -2.48 -9.06 -16.58
C SER A 124 -0.97 -8.85 -16.65
N CYS A 125 -0.38 -8.15 -15.66
CA CYS A 125 1.06 -8.03 -15.51
C CYS A 125 1.71 -9.28 -14.92
N GLY A 126 0.93 -10.25 -14.41
CA GLY A 126 1.44 -11.45 -13.76
C GLY A 126 1.48 -11.38 -12.24
N VAL A 127 0.91 -10.34 -11.61
CA VAL A 127 0.76 -10.29 -10.14
C VAL A 127 -0.44 -11.17 -9.75
N PRO A 128 -0.24 -12.26 -8.98
CA PRO A 128 -1.36 -13.08 -8.53
C PRO A 128 -2.31 -12.28 -7.64
N GLU A 129 -3.63 -12.45 -7.80
CA GLU A 129 -4.64 -11.74 -7.00
C GLU A 129 -4.45 -11.94 -5.49
N LYS A 130 -3.99 -13.13 -5.05
CA LYS A 130 -3.65 -13.40 -3.65
C LYS A 130 -2.53 -12.53 -3.07
N LYS A 131 -1.78 -11.82 -3.92
CA LYS A 131 -0.75 -10.83 -3.52
C LYS A 131 -1.30 -9.39 -3.47
N VAL A 132 -2.53 -9.17 -3.93
CA VAL A 132 -3.19 -7.87 -3.86
C VAL A 132 -3.90 -7.75 -2.52
N ILE A 133 -3.80 -6.57 -1.90
CA ILE A 133 -4.52 -6.19 -0.69
C ILE A 133 -5.26 -4.89 -0.99
N ILE A 134 -6.54 -4.83 -0.66
CA ILE A 134 -7.32 -3.60 -0.73
C ILE A 134 -7.52 -3.08 0.69
N ALA A 135 -6.99 -1.90 0.99
CA ALA A 135 -7.32 -1.18 2.21
C ALA A 135 -8.51 -0.26 1.93
N THR A 136 -9.55 -0.32 2.75
CA THR A 136 -10.70 0.58 2.63
C THR A 136 -10.27 2.03 2.94
N PRO A 137 -10.88 3.06 2.33
CA PRO A 137 -10.65 4.43 2.76
C PRO A 137 -11.01 4.57 4.24
N PRO A 138 -10.18 5.26 5.05
CA PRO A 138 -10.43 5.43 6.48
C PRO A 138 -11.68 6.29 6.74
N PRO A 139 -12.24 6.26 7.96
CA PRO A 139 -13.35 7.14 8.31
C PRO A 139 -12.86 8.58 8.40
N VAL A 140 -13.79 9.53 8.30
CA VAL A 140 -13.50 10.97 8.23
C VAL A 140 -14.22 11.75 9.33
N ASP A 141 -13.60 12.83 9.80
CA ASP A 141 -14.20 13.78 10.72
C ASP A 141 -14.64 15.05 9.98
N GLU A 142 -15.92 15.05 9.59
CA GLU A 142 -16.57 16.15 8.86
C GLU A 142 -16.43 17.50 9.60
N GLY A 143 -16.59 17.48 10.92
CA GLY A 143 -16.56 18.69 11.75
C GLY A 143 -15.17 19.30 11.81
N ARG A 144 -14.14 18.45 12.01
CA ARG A 144 -12.74 18.90 12.01
C ARG A 144 -12.30 19.41 10.64
N TRP A 145 -12.67 18.70 9.58
CA TRP A 145 -12.37 19.13 8.21
C TRP A 145 -13.02 20.49 7.90
N ALA A 146 -14.31 20.65 8.20
CA ALA A 146 -15.03 21.91 8.01
C ALA A 146 -14.45 23.05 8.86
N HIS A 147 -14.02 22.77 10.10
CA HIS A 147 -13.41 23.78 10.96
C HIS A 147 -12.06 24.28 10.42
N LEU A 148 -11.19 23.38 9.94
CA LEU A 148 -9.85 23.73 9.45
C LEU A 148 -9.87 24.31 8.04
N HIS A 149 -10.85 23.94 7.23
CA HIS A 149 -10.87 24.29 5.82
C HIS A 149 -12.01 25.20 5.41
N GLY A 150 -13.14 25.26 6.12
CA GLY A 150 -14.18 26.30 5.98
C GLY A 150 -14.40 26.81 4.54
N PRO A 151 -14.55 28.13 4.31
CA PRO A 151 -14.79 28.70 2.98
C PRO A 151 -13.57 28.65 2.03
N SER A 152 -12.55 27.80 2.29
CA SER A 152 -11.35 27.67 1.43
C SER A 152 -11.61 27.07 0.04
N GLY A 153 -12.86 26.72 -0.28
CA GLY A 153 -13.20 26.06 -1.55
C GLY A 153 -12.69 24.62 -1.64
N ARG A 154 -12.30 24.00 -0.52
CA ARG A 154 -11.99 22.56 -0.46
C ARG A 154 -13.27 21.72 -0.55
N PRO A 155 -13.18 20.46 -1.04
CA PRO A 155 -14.35 19.60 -1.16
C PRO A 155 -14.96 19.27 0.21
N THR A 156 -16.27 19.11 0.23
CA THR A 156 -16.98 18.63 1.42
C THR A 156 -16.72 17.14 1.62
N VAL A 157 -16.41 16.78 2.85
CA VAL A 157 -16.19 15.40 3.27
C VAL A 157 -17.43 14.91 4.01
N VAL A 158 -17.96 13.74 3.64
CA VAL A 158 -19.15 13.15 4.28
C VAL A 158 -18.88 11.68 4.62
N VAL A 159 -18.98 11.33 5.91
CA VAL A 159 -18.66 9.99 6.43
C VAL A 159 -19.54 8.92 5.83
N LYS A 160 -20.84 9.21 5.64
CA LYS A 160 -21.79 8.30 4.98
C LYS A 160 -21.47 8.08 3.51
N SER A 161 -20.83 9.05 2.85
CA SER A 161 -20.36 8.88 1.48
C SER A 161 -19.15 7.94 1.50
N ILE A 162 -18.11 8.24 2.29
CA ILE A 162 -16.89 7.40 2.42
C ILE A 162 -17.23 5.95 2.80
N GLU A 163 -18.22 5.72 3.66
CA GLU A 163 -18.69 4.38 4.02
C GLU A 163 -19.10 3.55 2.81
N LYS A 164 -19.77 4.14 1.81
CA LYS A 164 -20.18 3.44 0.58
C LYS A 164 -18.96 2.95 -0.21
N TYR A 165 -17.90 3.76 -0.28
CA TYR A 165 -16.65 3.40 -0.97
C TYR A 165 -15.87 2.33 -0.20
N ALA A 166 -15.89 2.38 1.14
CA ALA A 166 -15.35 1.31 1.98
C ALA A 166 -16.11 -0.01 1.78
N GLN A 167 -17.44 0.01 1.73
CA GLN A 167 -18.25 -1.17 1.46
C GLN A 167 -17.99 -1.75 0.05
N ALA A 168 -17.79 -0.90 -0.96
CA ALA A 168 -17.41 -1.35 -2.30
C ALA A 168 -16.08 -2.12 -2.32
N CYS A 169 -15.06 -1.65 -1.57
CA CYS A 169 -13.80 -2.38 -1.40
C CYS A 169 -14.01 -3.76 -0.76
N VAL A 170 -14.79 -3.84 0.32
CA VAL A 170 -15.10 -5.11 1.01
C VAL A 170 -15.78 -6.09 0.06
N LYS A 171 -16.83 -5.64 -0.63
CA LYS A 171 -17.57 -6.48 -1.58
C LYS A 171 -16.69 -6.98 -2.72
N LEU A 172 -15.77 -6.15 -3.25
CA LEU A 172 -14.83 -6.58 -4.28
C LEU A 172 -13.88 -7.67 -3.75
N GLY A 173 -13.38 -7.49 -2.53
CA GLY A 173 -12.56 -8.48 -1.84
C GLY A 173 -13.25 -9.83 -1.69
N GLU A 174 -14.48 -9.83 -1.18
CA GLU A 174 -15.31 -11.03 -1.02
C GLU A 174 -15.56 -11.72 -2.37
N ARG A 175 -15.97 -10.98 -3.40
CA ARG A 175 -16.26 -11.53 -4.73
C ARG A 175 -15.06 -12.19 -5.39
N ARG A 176 -13.84 -11.67 -5.17
CA ARG A 176 -12.61 -12.13 -5.84
C ARG A 176 -11.68 -12.96 -4.95
N GLY A 177 -11.99 -13.11 -3.67
CA GLY A 177 -11.08 -13.72 -2.71
C GLY A 177 -9.80 -12.91 -2.49
N ILE A 178 -9.88 -11.59 -2.64
CA ILE A 178 -8.76 -10.65 -2.40
C ILE A 178 -8.80 -10.23 -0.94
N ALA A 179 -7.62 -10.15 -0.31
CA ALA A 179 -7.52 -9.73 1.07
C ALA A 179 -7.93 -8.26 1.23
N VAL A 180 -8.77 -7.96 2.22
CA VAL A 180 -9.22 -6.60 2.55
C VAL A 180 -8.78 -6.23 3.95
N VAL A 181 -8.29 -5.00 4.11
CA VAL A 181 -8.06 -4.36 5.41
C VAL A 181 -9.12 -3.27 5.58
N ASP A 182 -10.07 -3.51 6.49
CA ASP A 182 -11.16 -2.57 6.75
C ASP A 182 -10.71 -1.44 7.69
N SER A 183 -9.98 -0.48 7.13
CA SER A 183 -9.54 0.74 7.82
C SER A 183 -10.72 1.58 8.31
N PHE A 184 -11.80 1.64 7.53
CA PHE A 184 -13.00 2.41 7.85
C PHE A 184 -13.55 2.03 9.23
N ARG A 185 -13.90 0.75 9.41
CA ARG A 185 -14.43 0.26 10.70
C ARG A 185 -13.33 0.05 11.73
N GLY A 186 -12.15 -0.40 11.31
CA GLY A 186 -11.04 -0.71 12.21
C GLY A 186 -10.54 0.49 13.01
N LEU A 187 -10.51 1.69 12.40
CA LEU A 187 -10.17 2.91 13.13
C LEU A 187 -11.29 3.31 14.11
N GLN A 188 -12.56 3.12 13.73
CA GLN A 188 -13.72 3.50 14.54
C GLN A 188 -13.86 2.69 15.84
N GLN A 189 -13.19 1.54 15.95
CA GLN A 189 -13.14 0.76 17.19
C GLN A 189 -12.47 1.52 18.35
N ASN A 190 -11.67 2.56 18.05
CA ASN A 190 -11.18 3.48 19.07
C ASN A 190 -12.22 4.57 19.33
N GLY A 191 -12.80 4.62 20.54
CA GLY A 191 -13.85 5.61 20.88
C GLY A 191 -13.47 7.08 20.68
N ASN A 192 -12.18 7.41 20.56
CA ASN A 192 -11.69 8.77 20.30
C ASN A 192 -10.99 8.90 18.94
N TRP A 193 -11.36 8.06 17.96
CA TRP A 193 -10.67 7.98 16.66
C TRP A 193 -10.61 9.33 15.92
N LYS A 194 -11.70 10.11 15.95
CA LYS A 194 -11.77 11.41 15.27
C LYS A 194 -10.66 12.36 15.68
N LYS A 195 -10.48 12.55 16.99
CA LYS A 195 -9.48 13.49 17.54
C LYS A 195 -8.09 12.89 17.62
N ARG A 196 -7.98 11.59 17.92
CA ARG A 196 -6.70 10.94 18.19
C ARG A 196 -6.03 10.38 16.95
N LEU A 197 -6.80 9.83 16.01
CA LEU A 197 -6.26 9.08 14.87
C LEU A 197 -6.19 9.94 13.61
N LEU A 198 -6.94 11.02 13.50
CA LEU A 198 -6.90 11.94 12.36
C LEU A 198 -6.25 13.28 12.72
N SER A 199 -5.43 13.82 11.82
CA SER A 199 -4.70 15.08 12.02
C SER A 199 -5.53 16.30 11.60
N ASP A 200 -6.19 16.23 10.45
CA ASP A 200 -7.02 17.30 9.88
C ASP A 200 -8.48 16.88 9.64
N GLY A 201 -8.83 15.67 10.05
CA GLY A 201 -10.15 15.06 9.81
C GLY A 201 -10.20 14.14 8.58
N VAL A 202 -9.11 14.03 7.82
CA VAL A 202 -8.97 13.07 6.71
C VAL A 202 -7.66 12.28 6.83
N HIS A 203 -6.54 12.96 6.99
CA HIS A 203 -5.23 12.32 7.05
C HIS A 203 -4.97 11.69 8.42
N PHE A 204 -4.17 10.63 8.43
CA PHE A 204 -3.71 10.04 9.67
C PHE A 204 -2.82 11.01 10.45
N SER A 205 -3.05 11.09 11.75
CA SER A 205 -2.02 11.46 12.71
C SER A 205 -1.05 10.29 12.91
N ARG A 206 0.05 10.49 13.64
CA ARG A 206 0.96 9.39 13.99
C ARG A 206 0.27 8.21 14.68
N ALA A 207 -0.62 8.47 15.64
CA ALA A 207 -1.37 7.41 16.30
C ALA A 207 -2.35 6.70 15.34
N GLY A 208 -2.91 7.42 14.38
CA GLY A 208 -3.73 6.83 13.31
C GLY A 208 -2.93 5.92 12.39
N SER A 209 -1.73 6.36 12.03
CA SER A 209 -0.78 5.59 11.22
C SER A 209 -0.35 4.30 11.91
N GLU A 210 -0.05 4.37 13.21
CA GLU A 210 0.24 3.20 14.04
C GLU A 210 -0.96 2.24 14.09
N LYS A 211 -2.18 2.76 14.29
CA LYS A 211 -3.38 1.93 14.31
C LYS A 211 -3.67 1.29 12.95
N PHE A 212 -3.48 2.02 11.84
CA PHE A 212 -3.63 1.44 10.51
C PHE A 212 -2.59 0.34 10.24
N ALA A 213 -1.33 0.56 10.64
CA ALA A 213 -0.29 -0.46 10.52
C ALA A 213 -0.62 -1.72 11.35
N GLU A 214 -1.18 -1.57 12.55
CA GLU A 214 -1.67 -2.68 13.38
C GLU A 214 -2.71 -3.52 12.65
N LEU A 215 -3.64 -2.88 11.92
CA LEU A 215 -4.65 -3.56 11.11
C LEU A 215 -4.07 -4.23 9.85
N LEU A 216 -3.11 -3.56 9.20
CA LEU A 216 -2.52 -4.01 7.93
C LEU A 216 -1.53 -5.17 8.10
N LEU A 217 -0.66 -5.11 9.10
CA LEU A 217 0.48 -6.03 9.23
C LEU A 217 0.10 -7.52 9.30
N PRO A 218 -0.96 -7.95 10.01
CA PRO A 218 -1.34 -9.37 10.02
C PRO A 218 -1.67 -9.89 8.62
N THR A 219 -2.49 -9.15 7.88
CA THR A 219 -2.86 -9.48 6.49
C THR A 219 -1.64 -9.44 5.57
N LEU A 220 -0.81 -8.40 5.70
CA LEU A 220 0.38 -8.24 4.87
C LEU A 220 1.39 -9.37 5.10
N LYS A 221 1.65 -9.76 6.36
CA LYS A 221 2.53 -10.90 6.69
C LYS A 221 1.99 -12.21 6.11
N LYS A 222 0.68 -12.45 6.17
CA LYS A 222 0.05 -13.63 5.57
C LYS A 222 0.20 -13.65 4.04
N VAL A 223 0.00 -12.51 3.38
CA VAL A 223 0.09 -12.37 1.92
C VAL A 223 1.52 -12.50 1.43
N VAL A 224 2.48 -11.84 2.09
CA VAL A 224 3.90 -11.95 1.77
C VAL A 224 4.40 -13.38 2.01
N GLY A 225 3.91 -14.02 3.07
CA GLY A 225 4.26 -15.39 3.41
C GLY A 225 5.71 -15.52 3.88
N ASN A 226 6.29 -16.70 3.68
CA ASN A 226 7.67 -16.95 4.08
C ASN A 226 8.64 -16.37 3.04
N VAL A 227 9.25 -15.23 3.38
CA VAL A 227 10.35 -14.63 2.63
C VAL A 227 11.65 -14.72 3.47
N PRO A 228 12.76 -15.17 2.87
CA PRO A 228 14.01 -15.34 3.59
C PRO A 228 14.54 -13.99 4.05
N ARG A 229 15.15 -13.96 5.24
CA ARG A 229 16.00 -12.84 5.63
C ARG A 229 17.24 -12.87 4.75
N ILE A 230 17.48 -11.81 3.99
CA ILE A 230 18.61 -11.77 3.06
C ILE A 230 19.91 -11.55 3.83
N PHE A 231 20.91 -12.33 3.43
CA PHE A 231 22.19 -12.55 4.10
C PHE A 231 22.06 -13.17 5.49
N LYS A 232 23.14 -13.80 5.95
CA LYS A 232 23.22 -14.36 7.30
C LYS A 232 23.31 -13.26 8.36
N ASP A 233 23.17 -13.61 9.63
CA ASP A 233 23.64 -12.74 10.70
C ASP A 233 25.16 -12.58 10.57
N TYR A 234 25.69 -11.41 10.93
CA TYR A 234 27.13 -11.14 10.80
C TYR A 234 27.99 -12.11 11.64
N ARG A 235 27.41 -12.68 12.71
CA ARG A 235 28.04 -13.68 13.58
C ARG A 235 28.22 -15.04 12.90
N ASP A 236 27.43 -15.34 11.88
CA ASP A 236 27.44 -16.61 11.16
C ASP A 236 28.29 -16.56 9.88
N LEU A 237 29.00 -15.46 9.65
CA LEU A 237 29.92 -15.30 8.54
C LEU A 237 31.27 -15.94 8.90
N ASP A 238 31.86 -16.65 7.94
CA ASP A 238 33.25 -17.08 8.05
C ASP A 238 34.15 -15.85 8.07
N ARG A 239 34.72 -15.54 9.24
CA ARG A 239 35.61 -14.38 9.43
C ARG A 239 36.91 -14.51 8.64
N SER A 240 37.34 -15.73 8.33
CA SER A 240 38.52 -15.97 7.49
C SER A 240 38.21 -15.80 6.00
N ASN A 241 36.93 -15.85 5.61
CA ASN A 241 36.49 -15.69 4.23
C ASN A 241 35.08 -15.06 4.11
N VAL A 242 34.99 -13.78 4.48
CA VAL A 242 33.74 -13.01 4.46
C VAL A 242 33.18 -12.90 3.04
N GLY A 243 34.06 -12.69 2.05
CA GLY A 243 33.68 -12.56 0.64
C GLY A 243 32.92 -13.78 0.15
N LYS A 244 33.42 -14.99 0.45
CA LYS A 244 32.72 -16.23 0.11
C LYS A 244 31.36 -16.33 0.80
N SER A 245 31.29 -16.00 2.10
CA SER A 245 30.05 -16.07 2.87
C SER A 245 28.93 -15.17 2.33
N ILE A 246 29.28 -14.03 1.73
CA ILE A 246 28.34 -13.08 1.12
C ILE A 246 28.03 -13.46 -0.33
N ASN A 247 29.06 -13.69 -1.14
CA ASN A 247 28.94 -13.88 -2.59
C ASN A 247 28.27 -15.21 -2.96
N GLU A 248 28.41 -16.22 -2.11
CA GLU A 248 27.77 -17.53 -2.31
C GLU A 248 26.46 -17.66 -1.52
N TRP A 249 25.98 -16.59 -0.87
CA TRP A 249 24.72 -16.65 -0.13
C TRP A 249 23.57 -17.02 -1.07
N LYS A 250 22.77 -17.99 -0.63
CA LYS A 250 21.53 -18.38 -1.28
C LYS A 250 20.41 -18.39 -0.24
N PRO A 251 19.18 -18.02 -0.62
CA PRO A 251 18.04 -18.14 0.27
C PRO A 251 17.87 -19.61 0.69
N SER A 252 17.73 -19.85 1.99
CA SER A 252 17.32 -21.16 2.51
C SER A 252 15.95 -21.51 1.92
N ARG A 253 15.84 -22.70 1.32
CA ARG A 253 14.58 -23.22 0.77
C ARG A 253 13.49 -23.31 1.83
#